data_AF-A0A7X7PBQ0-F1
#
_entry.id   AF-A0A7X7PBQ0-F1
#
_cell.length_a   1.000
_cell.length_b   1.000
_cell.length_c   1.000
_cell.angle_alpha   90.00
_cell.angle_beta   90.00
_cell.angle_gamma   90.00
#
_symmetry.space_group_name_H-M   'P 1'
#
loop_
_entity.id
_entity.type
_entity.pdbx_description
1 polymer ?
#
loop_
_entity_poly.entity_id
_entity_poly.type
_entity_poly.pdbx_seq_one_letter_code
_entity_poly.pdbx_strand_id
1 'polypeptide(L)'
;KQAFELQPGFTALAQAGAHPQRALWASTGVKNPEYPDTLYVTELVAPNTVNTMPEKTMDAVADHGDVHGDTVTGTAAESQHVFEQLEAVGIDIPDVFQVLETEGVSKFEVAWDELLRATAKQLGEK
;
A
#
# COMPACT_ATOMS: atom_id res chain seq x y z
N LYS A 1 -18.47 5.52 -2.90
CA LYS A 1 -18.15 6.37 -4.08
C LYS A 1 -16.81 7.06 -3.79
N GLN A 2 -15.77 6.66 -4.52
CA GLN A 2 -14.36 6.86 -4.17
C GLN A 2 -13.94 8.34 -4.27
N ALA A 3 -13.16 8.80 -3.30
CA ALA A 3 -12.84 10.21 -3.04
C ALA A 3 -12.04 10.92 -4.15
N PHE A 4 -11.49 10.19 -5.13
CA PHE A 4 -10.55 10.73 -6.12
C PHE A 4 -11.10 10.84 -7.55
N GLU A 5 -12.30 10.32 -7.82
CA GLU A 5 -12.85 10.26 -9.19
C GLU A 5 -14.13 11.08 -9.39
N LEU A 6 -14.82 11.43 -8.30
CA LEU A 6 -16.17 12.01 -8.36
C LEU A 6 -16.29 13.39 -7.69
N GLN A 7 -15.16 14.02 -7.34
CA GLN A 7 -15.22 15.39 -6.85
C GLN A 7 -15.59 16.35 -7.98
N PRO A 8 -16.40 17.40 -7.73
CA PRO A 8 -16.84 18.33 -8.77
C PRO A 8 -15.71 18.92 -9.63
N GLY A 9 -14.53 19.15 -9.06
CA GLY A 9 -13.36 19.63 -9.79
C GLY A 9 -12.75 18.60 -10.74
N PHE A 10 -12.83 17.31 -10.41
CA PHE A 10 -12.27 16.25 -11.26
C PHE A 10 -13.13 15.99 -12.50
N THR A 11 -14.45 16.15 -12.42
CA THR A 11 -15.34 15.96 -13.59
C THR A 11 -14.95 16.85 -14.77
N ALA A 12 -14.62 18.12 -14.53
CA ALA A 12 -14.17 19.04 -15.58
C ALA A 12 -12.80 18.63 -16.16
N LEU A 13 -11.89 18.17 -15.31
CA LEU A 13 -10.58 17.66 -15.75
C LEU A 13 -10.71 16.38 -16.58
N ALA A 14 -11.59 15.46 -16.18
CA ALA A 14 -11.86 14.24 -16.92
C ALA A 14 -12.47 14.53 -18.30
N GLN A 15 -13.38 15.50 -18.41
CA GLN A 15 -13.91 15.97 -19.70
C GLN A 15 -12.83 16.59 -20.60
N ALA A 16 -11.78 17.16 -19.99
CA ALA A 16 -10.60 17.66 -20.71
C ALA A 16 -9.53 16.58 -20.99
N GLY A 17 -9.79 15.30 -20.69
CA GLY A 17 -8.89 14.17 -20.96
C GLY A 17 -7.92 13.82 -19.83
N ALA A 18 -8.09 14.38 -18.63
CA ALA A 18 -7.28 13.99 -17.48
C ALA A 18 -7.62 12.57 -16.99
N HIS A 19 -6.62 11.86 -16.48
CA HIS A 19 -6.78 10.54 -15.88
C HIS A 19 -6.78 10.64 -14.34
N PRO A 20 -7.61 9.85 -13.64
CA PRO A 20 -7.60 9.84 -12.18
C PRO A 20 -6.32 9.19 -11.66
N GLN A 21 -5.84 9.70 -10.53
CA GLN A 21 -4.78 9.00 -9.79
C GLN A 21 -5.39 7.77 -9.13
N ARG A 22 -4.89 6.60 -9.51
CA ARG A 22 -5.29 5.32 -8.91
C ARG A 22 -4.60 5.14 -7.57
N ALA A 23 -5.34 4.71 -6.56
CA ALA A 23 -4.73 4.27 -5.31
C ALA A 23 -3.86 3.03 -5.59
N LEU A 24 -2.67 3.00 -5.00
CA LEU A 24 -1.74 1.88 -5.12
C LEU A 24 -1.43 1.32 -3.73
N TRP A 25 -1.72 0.04 -3.53
CA TRP A 25 -1.34 -0.71 -2.34
C TRP A 25 0.11 -1.18 -2.48
N ALA A 26 0.96 -0.76 -1.54
CA ALA A 26 2.37 -1.15 -1.50
C ALA A 26 2.70 -1.90 -0.21
N SER A 27 3.86 -2.56 -0.18
CA SER A 27 4.30 -3.39 0.95
C SER A 27 3.34 -4.53 1.29
N THR A 28 2.68 -5.10 0.28
CA THR A 28 1.61 -6.11 0.41
C THR A 28 2.11 -7.54 0.60
N GLY A 29 3.42 -7.73 0.81
CA GLY A 29 3.94 -9.01 1.27
C GLY A 29 3.71 -9.18 2.76
N VAL A 30 2.99 -10.23 3.15
CA VAL A 30 2.70 -10.56 4.55
C VAL A 30 3.98 -10.79 5.35
N LYS A 31 4.02 -10.24 6.57
CA LYS A 31 5.22 -10.28 7.45
C LYS A 31 5.10 -11.27 8.61
N ASN A 32 3.87 -11.65 8.98
CA ASN A 32 3.59 -12.64 10.02
C ASN A 32 3.20 -13.98 9.34
N PRO A 33 3.95 -15.08 9.54
CA PRO A 33 3.63 -16.37 8.94
C PRO A 33 2.32 -17.01 9.42
N GLU A 34 1.70 -16.49 10.49
CA GLU A 34 0.39 -16.95 10.96
C GLU A 34 -0.76 -16.44 10.09
N TYR A 35 -0.51 -15.46 9.23
CA TYR A 35 -1.51 -14.93 8.30
C TYR A 35 -1.39 -15.59 6.93
N PRO A 36 -2.50 -15.74 6.18
CA PRO A 36 -2.44 -16.16 4.79
C PRO A 36 -1.48 -15.23 4.02
N ASP A 37 -0.52 -15.78 3.29
CA ASP A 37 0.49 -15.00 2.56
C ASP A 37 -0.08 -14.19 1.37
N THR A 38 -1.36 -14.41 1.05
CA THR A 38 -2.18 -13.70 0.07
C THR A 38 -3.06 -12.58 0.65
N LEU A 39 -3.10 -12.41 2.00
CA LEU A 39 -4.03 -11.54 2.72
C LEU A 39 -4.14 -10.12 2.14
N TYR A 40 -3.02 -9.42 1.97
CA TYR A 40 -3.04 -8.02 1.50
C TYR A 40 -3.30 -7.87 0.00
N VAL A 41 -3.56 -8.97 -0.70
CA VAL A 41 -3.99 -8.96 -2.10
C VAL A 41 -5.47 -9.29 -2.18
N THR A 42 -5.91 -10.38 -1.56
CA THR A 42 -7.32 -10.81 -1.61
C THR A 42 -8.23 -9.84 -0.89
N GLU A 43 -7.79 -9.23 0.22
CA GLU A 43 -8.63 -8.34 1.02
C GLU A 43 -8.57 -6.86 0.59
N LEU A 44 -7.76 -6.52 -0.41
CA LEU A 44 -7.61 -5.13 -0.92
C LEU A 44 -8.03 -4.97 -2.39
N VAL A 45 -8.90 -5.86 -2.88
CA VAL A 45 -9.45 -5.79 -4.23
C VAL A 45 -10.53 -4.72 -4.29
N ALA A 46 -10.34 -3.71 -5.16
CA ALA A 46 -11.28 -2.62 -5.35
C ALA A 46 -11.20 -2.05 -6.77
N PRO A 47 -12.25 -1.39 -7.29
CA PRO A 47 -12.20 -0.68 -8.56
C PRO A 47 -11.10 0.39 -8.57
N ASN A 48 -10.44 0.53 -9.72
CA ASN A 48 -9.46 1.58 -9.99
C ASN A 48 -8.25 1.64 -9.04
N THR A 49 -7.87 0.51 -8.44
CA THR A 49 -6.64 0.41 -7.64
C THR A 49 -5.54 -0.38 -8.36
N VAL A 50 -4.32 -0.29 -7.84
CA VAL A 50 -3.15 -1.11 -8.22
C VAL A 50 -2.64 -1.78 -6.95
N ASN A 51 -2.09 -2.98 -7.05
CA ASN A 51 -1.30 -3.58 -5.99
C ASN A 51 0.12 -3.84 -6.51
N THR A 52 1.15 -3.31 -5.84
CA THR A 52 2.56 -3.61 -6.16
C THR A 52 3.04 -4.73 -5.25
N MET A 53 2.93 -5.95 -5.76
CA MET A 53 3.24 -7.16 -5.03
C MET A 53 4.72 -7.52 -5.21
N PRO A 54 5.43 -7.95 -4.15
CA PRO A 54 6.68 -8.69 -4.30
C PRO A 54 6.43 -9.99 -5.10
N GLU A 55 7.44 -10.47 -5.84
CA GLU A 55 7.35 -11.67 -6.67
C GLU A 55 6.78 -12.88 -5.91
N LYS A 56 7.27 -13.14 -4.69
CA LYS A 56 6.77 -14.23 -3.84
C LYS A 56 5.27 -14.14 -3.52
N THR A 57 4.76 -12.92 -3.30
CA THR A 57 3.33 -12.70 -3.05
C THR A 57 2.52 -12.90 -4.34
N MET A 58 3.04 -12.44 -5.47
CA MET A 58 2.43 -12.70 -6.77
C MET A 58 2.33 -14.20 -7.08
N ASP A 59 3.39 -14.96 -6.79
CA ASP A 59 3.42 -16.41 -6.96
C ASP A 59 2.42 -17.11 -6.03
N ALA A 60 2.36 -16.72 -4.75
CA ALA A 60 1.39 -17.27 -3.80
C ALA A 60 -0.06 -17.01 -4.23
N VAL A 61 -0.37 -15.79 -4.70
CA VAL A 61 -1.69 -15.45 -5.24
C VAL A 61 -2.00 -16.26 -6.50
N ALA A 62 -1.01 -16.49 -7.37
CA ALA A 62 -1.20 -17.30 -8.58
C ALA A 62 -1.43 -18.78 -8.27
N ASP A 63 -0.81 -19.31 -7.21
CA ASP A 63 -0.94 -20.70 -6.77
C ASP A 63 -2.28 -20.94 -6.03
N HIS A 64 -2.61 -20.10 -5.05
CA HIS A 64 -3.74 -20.35 -4.14
C HIS A 64 -4.46 -19.08 -3.66
N GLY A 65 -4.40 -17.97 -4.40
CA GLY A 65 -5.16 -16.77 -4.08
C GLY A 65 -6.67 -16.95 -4.29
N ASP A 66 -7.47 -16.50 -3.32
CA ASP A 66 -8.94 -16.50 -3.40
C ASP A 66 -9.49 -15.09 -3.69
N VAL A 67 -9.54 -14.72 -4.98
CA VAL A 67 -10.07 -13.41 -5.42
C VAL A 67 -11.58 -13.53 -5.65
N HIS A 68 -12.36 -13.01 -4.70
CA HIS A 68 -13.81 -13.21 -4.63
C HIS A 68 -14.65 -11.93 -4.88
N GLY A 69 -14.03 -10.89 -5.45
CA GLY A 69 -14.70 -9.66 -5.89
C GLY A 69 -14.13 -8.41 -5.25
N ASP A 70 -14.93 -7.36 -5.16
CA ASP A 70 -14.58 -6.14 -4.43
C ASP A 70 -14.71 -6.39 -2.92
N THR A 71 -13.59 -6.29 -2.20
CA THR A 71 -13.48 -6.55 -0.76
C THR A 71 -13.35 -5.26 0.05
N VAL A 72 -13.32 -4.09 -0.60
CA VAL A 72 -13.09 -2.79 0.05
C VAL A 72 -14.36 -1.95 0.06
N THR A 73 -15.14 -1.95 -1.02
CA THR A 73 -16.35 -1.12 -1.07
C THR A 73 -17.39 -1.59 -0.06
N GLY A 74 -17.75 -0.71 0.87
CA GLY A 74 -18.75 -0.97 1.91
C GLY A 74 -18.16 -1.24 3.29
N THR A 75 -16.84 -1.44 3.41
CA THR A 75 -16.18 -1.74 4.69
C THR A 75 -15.80 -0.51 5.51
N ALA A 76 -16.04 0.70 5.00
CA ALA A 76 -15.57 1.94 5.63
C ALA A 76 -16.00 2.11 7.11
N ALA A 77 -17.22 1.70 7.46
CA ALA A 77 -17.69 1.77 8.85
C ALA A 77 -16.99 0.75 9.76
N GLU A 78 -16.76 -0.47 9.26
CA GLU A 78 -16.01 -1.51 9.98
C GLU A 78 -14.54 -1.11 10.16
N SER A 79 -13.89 -0.63 9.11
CA SER A 79 -12.53 -0.11 9.17
C SER A 79 -12.42 1.04 10.18
N GLN A 80 -13.36 1.99 10.18
CA GLN A 80 -13.39 3.08 11.17
C GLN A 80 -13.52 2.53 12.60
N HIS A 81 -14.35 1.51 12.81
CA HIS A 81 -14.50 0.90 14.13
C HIS A 81 -13.21 0.24 14.62
N VAL A 82 -12.42 -0.37 13.72
CA VAL A 82 -11.08 -0.89 14.06
C VAL A 82 -10.17 0.24 14.55
N PHE A 83 -10.14 1.39 13.88
CA PHE A 83 -9.36 2.55 14.33
C PHE A 83 -9.81 3.06 15.71
N GLU A 84 -11.13 3.16 15.94
CA GLU A 84 -11.69 3.55 17.25
C GLU A 84 -11.26 2.58 18.36
N GLN A 85 -11.24 1.27 18.08
CA GLN A 85 -10.81 0.26 19.06
C GLN A 85 -9.31 0.37 19.38
N LEU A 86 -8.46 0.66 18.39
CA LEU A 86 -7.03 0.89 18.59
C LEU A 86 -6.81 2.11 19.51
N GLU A 87 -7.50 3.22 19.24
CA GLU A 87 -7.43 4.42 20.09
C GLU A 87 -7.97 4.14 21.51
N ALA A 88 -9.06 3.37 21.64
CA ALA A 88 -9.65 3.02 22.93
C ALA A 88 -8.72 2.20 23.84
N VAL A 89 -7.79 1.43 23.27
CA VAL A 89 -6.74 0.71 24.04
C VAL A 89 -5.48 1.54 24.25
N GLY A 90 -5.49 2.81 23.86
CA GLY A 90 -4.41 3.78 24.10
C GLY A 90 -3.35 3.86 23.01
N ILE A 91 -3.62 3.36 21.79
CA ILE A 91 -2.71 3.53 20.65
C ILE A 91 -2.90 4.93 20.07
N ASP A 92 -1.84 5.72 20.03
CA ASP A 92 -1.80 7.02 19.37
C ASP A 92 -1.60 6.82 17.85
N ILE A 93 -2.70 6.77 17.11
CA ILE A 93 -2.69 6.56 15.66
C ILE A 93 -1.92 7.67 14.91
N PRO A 94 -2.08 8.97 15.23
CA PRO A 94 -1.23 10.02 14.67
C PRO A 94 0.27 9.80 14.88
N ASP A 95 0.71 9.42 16.09
CA ASP A 95 2.12 9.12 16.37
C ASP A 95 2.61 7.90 15.56
N VAL A 96 1.81 6.83 15.48
CA VAL A 96 2.12 5.66 14.64
C VAL A 96 2.37 6.06 13.19
N PHE A 97 1.52 6.91 12.60
CA PHE A 97 1.73 7.39 11.23
C PHE A 97 2.99 8.25 11.10
N GLN A 98 3.28 9.12 12.07
CA GLN A 98 4.50 9.93 12.06
C GLN A 98 5.77 9.07 12.13
N VAL A 99 5.76 8.04 12.98
CA VAL A 99 6.85 7.06 13.09
C VAL A 99 7.03 6.30 11.77
N LEU A 100 5.94 5.79 11.18
CA LEU A 100 6.00 5.06 9.91
C LEU A 100 6.55 5.92 8.76
N GLU A 101 6.17 7.19 8.68
CA GLU A 101 6.70 8.13 7.68
C GLU A 101 8.19 8.38 7.90
N THR A 102 8.58 8.73 9.13
CA THR A 102 9.96 9.06 9.49
C THR A 102 10.90 7.88 9.25
N GLU A 103 10.53 6.70 9.75
CA GLU A 103 11.31 5.48 9.53
C GLU A 103 11.31 5.05 8.05
N GLY A 104 10.21 5.27 7.34
CA GLY A 104 10.10 5.02 5.91
C GLY A 104 11.18 5.79 5.15
N VAL A 105 11.24 7.11 5.34
CA VAL A 105 12.26 7.98 4.73
C VAL A 105 13.67 7.52 5.08
N SER A 106 13.94 7.25 6.36
CA SER A 106 15.26 6.79 6.81
C SER A 106 15.68 5.46 6.14
N LYS A 107 14.77 4.50 5.98
CA LYS A 107 15.04 3.23 5.28
C LYS A 107 15.39 3.46 3.81
N PHE A 108 14.75 4.42 3.14
CA PHE A 108 15.09 4.80 1.77
C PHE A 108 16.48 5.44 1.67
N GLU A 109 16.84 6.35 2.58
CA GLU A 109 18.16 6.97 2.63
C GLU A 109 19.27 5.93 2.80
N VAL A 110 19.10 5.00 3.75
CA VAL A 110 20.07 3.92 3.99
C VAL A 110 20.25 3.05 2.76
N ALA A 111 19.15 2.61 2.13
CA ALA A 111 19.21 1.80 0.91
C ALA A 111 19.89 2.54 -0.26
N TRP A 112 19.70 3.86 -0.37
CA TRP A 112 20.36 4.68 -1.37
C TRP A 112 21.87 4.79 -1.14
N ASP A 113 22.30 5.00 0.11
CA ASP A 113 23.72 5.04 0.46
C ASP A 113 24.42 3.68 0.25
N GLU A 114 23.72 2.57 0.48
CA GLU A 114 24.20 1.23 0.13
C GLU A 114 24.41 1.09 -1.38
N LEU A 115 23.45 1.54 -2.20
CA LEU A 115 23.55 1.53 -3.65
C LEU A 115 24.74 2.39 -4.14
N LEU A 116 24.91 3.59 -3.59
CA LEU A 116 26.03 4.48 -3.94
C LEU A 116 27.38 3.85 -3.60
N ARG A 117 27.52 3.26 -2.39
CA ARG A 117 28.75 2.56 -1.98
C ARG A 117 29.07 1.37 -2.88
N ALA A 118 28.07 0.56 -3.21
CA ALA A 118 28.24 -0.58 -4.12
C ALA A 118 28.69 -0.12 -5.52
N THR A 119 28.09 0.95 -6.03
CA THR A 119 28.43 1.52 -7.34
C THR A 119 29.84 2.12 -7.35
N ALA A 120 30.22 2.86 -6.32
CA ALA A 120 31.56 3.43 -6.18
C ALA A 120 32.64 2.34 -6.14
N LYS A 121 32.38 1.23 -5.43
CA LYS A 121 33.26 0.06 -5.40
C LYS A 121 33.47 -0.51 -6.82
N GLN A 122 32.39 -0.71 -7.56
CA GLN A 122 32.48 -1.23 -8.95
C GLN A 122 33.23 -0.28 -9.90
N LEU A 123 33.14 1.03 -9.69
CA LEU A 123 33.87 2.01 -10.50
C LEU A 123 35.35 2.12 -10.14
N GLY A 124 35.71 1.86 -8.89
CA GLY A 124 37.09 1.91 -8.38
C GLY A 124 37.89 0.61 -8.55
N GLU A 125 37.24 -0.51 -8.90
CA GLU A 125 37.89 -1.80 -9.21
C GLU A 125 38.42 -1.88 -10.67
N LYS A 126 38.72 -0.75 -11.30
CA LYS A 126 39.44 -0.66 -12.59
C LYS A 126 40.92 -0.38 -12.39
#